data_AF-A0A7V1E671-F1
#
_entry.id   AF-A0A7V1E671-F1
#
_cell.length_a   1.000
_cell.length_b   1.000
_cell.length_c   1.000
_cell.angle_alpha   90.00
_cell.angle_beta   90.00
_cell.angle_gamma   90.00
#
_symmetry.space_group_name_H-M   'P 1'
#
loop_
_entity.id
_entity.type
_entity.pdbx_description
1 polymer ?
#
loop_
_entity_poly.entity_id
_entity_poly.type
_entity_poly.pdbx_seq_one_letter_code
_entity_poly.pdbx_strand_id
1 'polypeptide(L)'
;MLPFDPKFVSAIGKPLFITGRGIDISMPRGTPIVAVGKAKIIYSGPQAPSSCKSGEKVPGGCETKMILLKLVNPILIKKMLYNLIWYESLEKLVFKKSLTSPRIIKVKAGELLATSGAGLGVPHLNFRLLTENDGSIGAAMTETQLSSYIWAQIATTKSAG
;
A
#
# COMPACT_ATOMS: atom_id res chain seq x y z
N MET A 1 -3.46 5.13 16.14
CA MET A 1 -4.52 4.84 15.16
C MET A 1 -4.04 5.34 13.80
N LEU A 2 -4.10 4.52 12.75
CA LEU A 2 -4.03 5.06 11.40
C LEU A 2 -5.39 5.69 11.11
N PRO A 3 -5.47 6.99 10.82
CA PRO A 3 -6.65 7.52 10.18
C PRO A 3 -6.63 7.00 8.75
N PHE A 4 -7.23 5.83 8.51
CA PHE A 4 -7.61 5.53 7.13
C PHE A 4 -8.55 6.66 6.73
N ASP A 5 -8.05 7.56 5.90
CA ASP A 5 -8.83 8.67 5.36
C ASP A 5 -10.17 8.10 4.88
N PRO A 6 -11.32 8.66 5.26
CA PRO A 6 -12.62 8.18 4.79
C PRO A 6 -12.68 8.02 3.26
N LYS A 7 -11.89 8.80 2.51
CA LYS A 7 -11.71 8.66 1.05
C LYS A 7 -10.95 7.40 0.65
N PHE A 8 -9.91 7.03 1.42
CA PHE A 8 -9.25 5.73 1.27
C PHE A 8 -10.25 4.61 1.57
N VAL A 9 -10.98 4.70 2.70
CA VAL A 9 -12.01 3.73 3.10
C VAL A 9 -13.11 3.60 2.05
N SER A 10 -13.59 4.71 1.46
CA SER A 10 -14.60 4.67 0.40
C SER A 10 -14.08 4.09 -0.91
N ALA A 11 -12.76 4.17 -1.13
CA ALA A 11 -12.07 3.57 -2.27
C ALA A 11 -11.73 2.08 -2.05
N ILE A 12 -11.82 1.58 -0.80
CA ILE A 12 -11.73 0.15 -0.51
C ILE A 12 -13.00 -0.51 -1.03
N GLY A 13 -12.95 -1.00 -2.27
CA GLY A 13 -13.93 -1.95 -2.78
C GLY A 13 -13.87 -3.28 -2.03
N LYS A 14 -14.71 -4.24 -2.43
CA LYS A 14 -14.66 -5.59 -1.83
C LYS A 14 -13.26 -6.19 -2.02
N PRO A 15 -12.68 -6.86 -1.01
CA PRO A 15 -11.41 -7.57 -1.16
C PRO A 15 -11.53 -8.54 -2.34
N LEU A 16 -10.60 -8.46 -3.29
CA LEU A 16 -10.67 -9.21 -4.55
C LEU A 16 -10.23 -10.65 -4.29
N PHE A 17 -8.99 -10.86 -3.83
CA PHE A 17 -8.43 -12.18 -3.52
C PHE A 17 -7.25 -12.10 -2.52
N ILE A 18 -6.89 -13.27 -1.98
CA ILE A 18 -5.95 -13.55 -0.88
C ILE A 18 -4.56 -13.88 -1.48
N THR A 19 -3.55 -13.01 -1.36
CA THR A 19 -2.22 -13.25 -1.98
C THR A 19 -1.08 -13.51 -1.00
N GLY A 20 -1.38 -13.74 0.28
CA GLY A 20 -0.41 -14.26 1.26
C GLY A 20 0.73 -13.31 1.66
N ARG A 21 0.80 -12.10 1.10
CA ARG A 21 1.80 -11.06 1.46
C ARG A 21 1.20 -9.66 1.65
N GLY A 22 -0.12 -9.52 1.55
CA GLY A 22 -0.85 -8.25 1.59
C GLY A 22 -2.34 -8.49 1.43
N ILE A 23 -3.10 -7.42 1.18
CA ILE A 23 -4.49 -7.49 0.76
C ILE A 23 -4.65 -6.84 -0.61
N ASP A 24 -5.33 -7.53 -1.53
CA ASP A 24 -5.71 -6.98 -2.82
C ASP A 24 -7.12 -6.39 -2.74
N ILE A 25 -7.20 -5.09 -2.97
CA ILE A 25 -8.42 -4.30 -2.85
C ILE A 25 -8.92 -3.98 -4.25
N SER A 26 -10.11 -4.45 -4.58
CA SER A 26 -10.76 -4.14 -5.86
C SER A 26 -11.03 -2.66 -6.00
N MET A 27 -10.54 -2.07 -7.08
CA MET A 27 -10.85 -0.69 -7.44
C MET A 27 -10.61 -0.43 -8.93
N PRO A 28 -11.37 0.49 -9.56
CA PRO A 28 -11.11 0.93 -10.92
C PRO A 28 -9.69 1.50 -11.07
N ARG A 29 -9.13 1.42 -12.28
CA ARG A 29 -7.91 2.16 -12.63
C ARG A 29 -8.11 3.66 -12.44
N GLY A 30 -7.05 4.37 -12.08
CA GLY A 30 -7.10 5.81 -11.87
C GLY A 30 -7.64 6.24 -10.50
N THR A 31 -8.02 5.29 -9.63
CA THR A 31 -8.51 5.61 -8.29
C THR A 31 -7.40 6.28 -7.47
N PRO A 32 -7.66 7.43 -6.84
CA PRO A 32 -6.66 8.14 -6.03
C PRO A 32 -6.15 7.28 -4.86
N ILE A 33 -4.83 7.15 -4.74
CA ILE A 33 -4.16 6.50 -3.61
C ILE A 33 -3.49 7.57 -2.76
N VAL A 34 -3.89 7.63 -1.50
CA VAL A 34 -3.44 8.65 -0.53
C VAL A 34 -2.62 8.03 0.60
N ALA A 35 -1.77 8.83 1.23
CA ALA A 35 -1.07 8.41 2.44
C ALA A 35 -2.05 8.21 3.60
N VAL A 36 -2.03 7.05 4.24
CA VAL A 36 -2.88 6.76 5.42
C VAL A 36 -2.38 7.39 6.72
N GLY A 37 -1.22 8.04 6.70
CA GLY A 37 -0.58 8.59 7.88
C GLY A 37 0.59 9.50 7.53
N LYS A 38 1.12 10.20 8.54
CA LYS A 38 2.38 10.93 8.40
C LYS A 38 3.50 9.94 8.11
N ALA A 39 4.20 10.12 6.99
CA ALA A 39 5.22 9.19 6.54
C ALA A 39 6.35 9.86 5.75
N LYS A 40 7.42 9.11 5.52
CA LYS A 40 8.48 9.43 4.56
C LYS A 40 8.40 8.45 3.39
N ILE A 41 8.52 8.94 2.15
CA ILE A 41 8.66 8.06 0.98
C ILE A 41 10.09 7.52 0.95
N ILE A 42 10.23 6.20 1.03
CA ILE A 42 11.51 5.48 0.94
C ILE A 42 11.82 5.15 -0.52
N TYR A 43 10.80 4.67 -1.25
CA TYR A 43 10.86 4.35 -2.67
C TYR A 43 9.55 4.70 -3.36
N SER A 44 9.64 5.17 -4.61
CA SER A 44 8.50 5.38 -5.50
C SER A 44 8.98 5.26 -6.94
N GLY A 45 8.59 4.18 -7.60
CA GLY A 45 9.08 3.85 -8.94
C GLY A 45 8.50 2.56 -9.52
N PRO A 46 8.99 2.13 -10.69
CA PRO A 46 8.63 0.85 -11.30
C PRO A 46 8.98 -0.33 -10.39
N GLN A 47 8.17 -1.38 -10.48
CA GLN A 47 8.36 -2.64 -9.79
C GLN A 47 7.84 -3.76 -10.69
N ALA A 48 8.62 -4.82 -10.85
CA ALA A 48 8.10 -6.05 -11.42
C ALA A 48 7.24 -6.75 -10.34
N PRO A 49 5.97 -7.12 -10.62
CA PRO A 49 5.18 -7.96 -9.74
C PRO A 49 5.96 -9.24 -9.45
N SER A 50 5.90 -9.73 -8.21
CA SER A 50 6.61 -10.95 -7.80
C SER A 50 6.19 -12.21 -8.58
N SER A 51 5.03 -12.18 -9.25
CA SER A 51 4.50 -13.25 -10.09
C SER A 51 4.94 -13.17 -11.56
N CYS A 52 5.46 -12.03 -12.03
CA CYS A 52 5.99 -11.87 -13.38
C CYS A 52 7.39 -12.49 -13.51
N LYS A 53 7.51 -13.78 -13.19
CA LYS A 53 8.73 -14.54 -13.49
C LYS A 53 8.93 -14.57 -15.01
N SER A 54 10.19 -14.49 -15.42
CA SER A 54 10.64 -14.40 -16.82
C SER A 54 9.84 -15.30 -17.77
N GLY A 55 9.10 -14.68 -18.71
CA GLY A 55 8.52 -15.37 -19.87
C GLY A 55 6.99 -15.38 -19.96
N GLU A 56 6.26 -15.08 -18.89
CA GLU A 56 4.79 -14.99 -18.96
C GLU A 56 4.33 -13.68 -19.61
N LYS A 57 3.68 -13.79 -20.77
CA LYS A 57 2.97 -12.67 -21.40
C LYS A 57 1.68 -12.42 -20.64
N VAL A 58 1.70 -11.51 -19.67
CA VAL A 58 0.49 -11.04 -19.00
C VAL A 58 -0.19 -9.98 -19.87
N PRO A 59 -1.47 -10.14 -20.25
CA PRO A 59 -2.21 -9.13 -20.98
C PRO A 59 -2.24 -7.82 -20.17
N GLY A 60 -1.66 -6.74 -20.72
CA GLY A 60 -1.51 -5.44 -20.03
C GLY A 60 -0.09 -5.13 -19.54
N GLY A 61 0.86 -6.06 -19.67
CA GLY A 61 2.25 -5.88 -19.29
C GLY A 61 2.54 -6.25 -17.84
N CYS A 62 3.83 -6.46 -17.54
CA CYS A 62 4.34 -6.85 -16.22
C CYS A 62 4.95 -5.67 -15.46
N GLU A 63 4.83 -4.43 -15.94
CA GLU A 63 5.35 -3.27 -15.23
C GLU A 63 4.25 -2.63 -14.40
N THR A 64 4.35 -2.80 -13.09
CA THR A 64 3.58 -2.02 -12.14
C THR A 64 4.45 -0.95 -11.50
N LYS A 65 3.84 0.00 -10.80
CA LYS A 65 4.55 0.95 -9.96
C LYS A 65 4.21 0.67 -8.51
N MET A 66 5.14 1.02 -7.63
CA MET A 66 4.94 0.89 -6.20
C MET A 66 5.39 2.14 -5.45
N ILE A 67 4.91 2.25 -4.22
CA ILE A 67 5.39 3.21 -3.21
C ILE A 67 5.66 2.45 -1.92
N LEU A 68 6.86 2.65 -1.36
CA LEU A 68 7.22 2.23 -0.01
C LEU A 68 7.30 3.45 0.90
N LEU A 69 6.52 3.46 1.96
CA LEU A 69 6.51 4.51 2.97
C LEU A 69 7.08 3.99 4.29
N LYS A 70 7.78 4.86 5.02
CA LYS A 70 8.10 4.68 6.44
C LYS A 70 7.25 5.62 7.29
N LEU A 71 6.40 5.05 8.12
CA LEU A 71 5.54 5.77 9.04
C LEU A 71 6.36 6.54 10.06
N VAL A 72 5.95 7.77 10.36
CA VAL A 72 6.49 8.56 11.48
C VAL A 72 6.06 7.94 12.81
N ASN A 73 4.80 7.49 12.88
CA ASN A 73 4.23 6.81 14.04
C ASN A 73 3.91 5.36 13.66
N PRO A 74 4.74 4.39 14.07
CA PRO A 74 4.47 2.98 13.83
C PRO A 74 3.16 2.50 14.47
N ILE A 75 2.65 1.38 13.98
CA ILE A 75 1.39 0.77 14.41
C ILE A 75 1.72 -0.50 15.19
N LEU A 76 1.33 -0.54 16.45
CA LEU A 76 1.46 -1.73 17.29
C LEU A 76 0.21 -2.61 17.16
N ILE A 77 0.38 -3.86 16.70
CA ILE A 77 -0.70 -4.85 16.62
C ILE A 77 -0.19 -6.19 17.14
N LYS A 78 -0.89 -6.78 18.11
CA LYS A 78 -0.55 -8.10 18.70
C LYS A 78 0.95 -8.22 19.05
N LYS A 79 1.51 -7.17 19.67
CA LYS A 79 2.93 -7.05 20.07
C LYS A 79 3.95 -6.94 18.92
N MET A 80 3.52 -6.79 17.67
CA MET A 80 4.40 -6.50 16.53
C MET A 80 4.25 -5.04 16.08
N LEU A 81 5.38 -4.41 15.75
CA LEU A 81 5.45 -3.00 15.35
C LEU A 81 5.58 -2.89 13.83
N TYR A 82 4.54 -2.38 13.19
CA TYR A 82 4.50 -2.15 11.74
C TYR A 82 4.78 -0.68 11.45
N ASN A 83 5.88 -0.42 10.75
CA ASN A 83 6.36 0.93 10.48
C ASN A 83 6.55 1.21 8.99
N LEU A 84 6.32 0.22 8.12
CA LEU A 84 6.40 0.35 6.68
C LEU A 84 5.05 0.09 6.03
N ILE A 85 4.75 0.83 4.95
CA ILE A 85 3.58 0.63 4.10
C ILE A 85 4.02 0.41 2.67
N TRP A 86 3.48 -0.63 2.04
CA TRP A 86 3.70 -0.94 0.63
C TRP A 86 2.39 -0.76 -0.13
N TYR A 87 2.42 0.09 -1.16
CA TYR A 87 1.38 0.20 -2.17
C TYR A 87 1.94 -0.30 -3.50
N GLU A 88 1.26 -1.22 -4.15
CA GLU A 88 1.61 -1.77 -5.46
C GLU A 88 0.36 -1.89 -6.34
N SER A 89 0.53 -2.19 -7.63
CA SER A 89 -0.53 -2.11 -8.64
C SER A 89 -0.92 -0.67 -8.94
N LEU A 90 0.08 0.22 -9.03
CA LEU A 90 -0.10 1.65 -9.31
C LEU A 90 0.21 1.97 -10.79
N GLU A 91 -0.53 2.94 -11.35
CA GLU A 91 -0.34 3.37 -12.74
C GLU A 91 0.39 4.73 -12.85
N LYS A 92 0.05 5.69 -11.99
CA LYS A 92 0.71 7.02 -11.96
C LYS A 92 1.23 7.31 -10.57
N LEU A 93 2.41 7.91 -10.50
CA LEU A 93 3.07 8.31 -9.25
C LEU A 93 3.17 9.84 -9.22
N VAL A 94 2.78 10.46 -8.11
CA VAL A 94 2.96 11.90 -7.89
C VAL A 94 4.42 12.22 -7.59
N PHE A 95 5.08 11.35 -6.82
CA PHE A 95 6.47 11.50 -6.41
C PHE A 95 7.34 10.43 -7.07
N LYS A 96 8.58 10.78 -7.43
CA LYS A 96 9.62 9.82 -7.84
C LYS A 96 10.75 9.81 -6.81
N LYS A 97 11.10 8.63 -6.31
CA LYS A 97 12.16 8.45 -5.31
C LYS A 97 12.86 7.11 -5.53
N SER A 98 14.11 7.13 -6.00
CA SER A 98 14.96 5.94 -6.02
C SER A 98 15.52 5.66 -4.63
N LEU A 99 15.94 4.42 -4.36
CA LEU A 99 16.57 4.03 -3.10
C LEU A 99 17.86 4.82 -2.82
N THR A 100 18.63 5.13 -3.87
CA THR A 100 19.91 5.85 -3.78
C THR A 100 19.78 7.37 -3.63
N SER A 101 18.59 7.92 -3.86
CA SER A 101 18.39 9.37 -3.77
C SER A 101 18.47 9.84 -2.31
N PRO A 102 19.26 10.89 -2.00
CA PRO A 102 19.34 11.45 -0.65
C PRO A 102 18.12 12.31 -0.28
N ARG A 103 17.24 12.60 -1.25
CA ARG A 103 16.09 13.50 -1.05
C ARG A 103 15.08 12.89 -0.08
N ILE A 104 14.78 13.60 1.00
CA ILE A 104 13.71 13.23 1.93
C ILE A 104 12.39 13.79 1.40
N ILE A 105 11.40 12.92 1.15
CA ILE A 105 10.03 13.33 0.82
C ILE A 105 9.13 12.93 1.98
N LYS A 106 8.51 13.92 2.62
CA LYS A 106 7.57 13.73 3.73
C LYS A 106 6.15 13.93 3.21
N VAL A 107 5.22 13.10 3.64
CA VAL A 107 3.81 13.18 3.28
C VAL A 107 2.94 13.20 4.54
N LYS A 108 1.78 13.86 4.46
CA LYS A 108 0.77 13.90 5.51
C LYS A 108 -0.36 12.91 5.20
N ALA A 109 -1.15 12.54 6.21
CA ALA A 109 -2.35 11.75 6.00
C ALA A 109 -3.30 12.45 5.00
N GLY A 110 -3.88 11.68 4.07
CA GLY A 110 -4.77 12.18 3.01
C GLY A 110 -4.05 12.77 1.79
N GLU A 111 -2.73 12.92 1.82
CA GLU A 111 -1.97 13.46 0.70
C GLU A 111 -1.92 12.48 -0.47
N LEU A 112 -2.19 12.97 -1.69
CA LEU A 112 -2.19 12.15 -2.91
C LEU A 112 -0.77 11.65 -3.22
N LEU A 113 -0.64 10.33 -3.38
CA LEU A 113 0.63 9.66 -3.67
C LEU A 113 0.70 9.14 -5.10
N ALA A 114 -0.41 8.57 -5.57
CA ALA A 114 -0.49 7.83 -6.81
C ALA A 114 -1.94 7.67 -7.28
N THR A 115 -2.11 7.03 -8.43
CA THR A 115 -3.38 6.44 -8.84
C THR A 115 -3.23 4.93 -9.02
N SER A 116 -4.27 4.17 -8.68
CA SER A 116 -4.34 2.74 -8.93
C SER A 116 -4.18 2.43 -10.42
N GLY A 117 -3.62 1.27 -10.71
CA GLY A 117 -3.49 0.70 -12.04
C GLY A 117 -4.19 -0.64 -12.15
N ALA A 118 -3.80 -1.40 -13.16
CA ALA A 118 -4.12 -2.81 -13.28
C ALA A 118 -2.78 -3.54 -13.25
N GLY A 119 -2.51 -4.27 -12.16
CA GLY A 119 -1.29 -5.06 -12.01
C GLY A 119 -1.27 -6.20 -13.04
N LEU A 120 -1.56 -7.43 -12.61
CA LEU A 120 -1.63 -8.61 -13.49
C LEU A 120 -2.91 -8.62 -14.36
N GLY A 121 -3.23 -7.52 -15.03
CA GLY A 121 -4.41 -7.36 -15.88
C GLY A 121 -5.73 -7.10 -15.13
N VAL A 122 -5.77 -7.31 -13.81
CA VAL A 122 -6.96 -7.02 -12.97
C VAL A 122 -6.78 -5.69 -12.25
N PRO A 123 -7.71 -4.71 -12.35
CA PRO A 123 -7.67 -3.48 -11.57
C PRO A 123 -7.79 -3.72 -10.06
N HIS A 124 -6.75 -3.39 -9.31
CA HIS A 124 -6.72 -3.51 -7.86
C HIS A 124 -5.57 -2.66 -7.28
N LEU A 125 -5.57 -2.51 -5.95
CA LEU A 125 -4.42 -2.06 -5.17
C LEU A 125 -3.91 -3.21 -4.31
N ASN A 126 -2.61 -3.50 -4.37
CA ASN A 126 -1.98 -4.38 -3.38
C ASN A 126 -1.45 -3.54 -2.22
N PHE A 127 -2.01 -3.74 -1.03
CA PHE A 127 -1.65 -3.01 0.18
C PHE A 127 -1.00 -3.93 1.22
N ARG A 128 0.12 -3.50 1.81
CA ARG A 128 0.81 -4.25 2.88
C ARG A 128 1.23 -3.34 4.02
N LEU A 129 1.10 -3.87 5.24
CA LEU A 129 1.78 -3.36 6.43
C LEU A 129 2.96 -4.26 6.74
N LEU A 130 4.16 -3.69 6.82
CA LEU A 130 5.40 -4.43 7.00
C LEU A 130 6.13 -3.95 8.27
N THR A 131 6.83 -4.88 8.93
CA THR A 131 7.82 -4.52 9.95
C THR A 131 9.12 -4.07 9.29
N GLU A 132 10.01 -3.47 10.07
CA GLU A 132 11.38 -3.17 9.68
C GLU A 132 12.31 -3.86 10.68
N ASN A 133 13.28 -4.60 10.18
CA ASN A 133 14.28 -5.30 10.99
C ASN A 133 15.66 -4.77 10.59
N ASP A 134 16.35 -4.10 11.50
CA ASP A 134 17.72 -3.59 11.29
C ASP A 134 17.89 -2.76 9.99
N GLY A 135 16.89 -1.94 9.66
CA GLY A 135 16.89 -1.10 8.47
C GLY A 135 16.51 -1.81 7.16
N SER A 136 16.15 -3.09 7.23
CA SER A 136 15.64 -3.90 6.12
C SER A 136 14.13 -4.14 6.23
N ILE A 137 13.48 -4.42 5.10
CA ILE A 137 12.06 -4.78 5.06
C ILE A 137 11.89 -6.12 5.78
N GLY A 138 11.07 -6.11 6.84
CA GLY A 138 10.78 -7.28 7.66
C GLY A 138 9.52 -8.03 7.21
N ALA A 139 8.82 -8.61 8.18
CA ALA A 139 7.65 -9.44 7.93
C ALA A 139 6.45 -8.60 7.47
N ALA A 140 5.70 -9.13 6.50
CA ALA A 140 4.38 -8.62 6.18
C ALA A 140 3.36 -9.08 7.22
N MET A 141 2.43 -8.19 7.58
CA MET A 141 1.24 -8.59 8.33
C MET A 141 0.50 -9.67 7.56
N THR A 142 0.03 -10.71 8.25
CA THR A 142 -0.77 -11.72 7.58
C THR A 142 -2.09 -11.09 7.14
N GLU A 143 -2.67 -11.63 6.08
CA GLU A 143 -3.88 -11.08 5.51
C GLU A 143 -5.05 -11.05 6.50
N THR A 144 -5.24 -12.12 7.28
CA THR A 144 -6.29 -12.17 8.30
C THR A 144 -6.11 -11.05 9.32
N GLN A 145 -4.89 -10.81 9.79
CA GLN A 145 -4.59 -9.72 10.71
C GLN A 145 -4.84 -8.36 10.07
N LEU A 146 -4.45 -8.19 8.80
CA LEU A 146 -4.59 -6.95 8.05
C LEU A 146 -6.05 -6.62 7.77
N SER A 147 -6.83 -7.60 7.33
CA SER A 147 -8.27 -7.48 7.11
C SER A 147 -9.00 -7.14 8.41
N SER A 148 -8.77 -7.90 9.49
CA SER A 148 -9.38 -7.58 10.79
C SER A 148 -9.03 -6.18 11.28
N TYR A 149 -7.78 -5.74 11.09
CA TYR A 149 -7.35 -4.41 11.46
C TYR A 149 -8.07 -3.32 10.65
N ILE A 150 -8.07 -3.42 9.32
CA ILE A 150 -8.72 -2.45 8.42
C ILE A 150 -10.21 -2.34 8.75
N TRP A 151 -10.93 -3.46 8.84
CA TRP A 151 -12.37 -3.44 9.10
C TRP A 151 -12.72 -2.93 10.49
N ALA A 152 -11.91 -3.24 11.51
CA ALA A 152 -12.06 -2.65 12.83
C ALA A 152 -11.92 -1.13 12.78
N GLN A 153 -10.94 -0.59 12.04
CA GLN A 153 -10.79 0.87 11.88
C GLN A 153 -11.96 1.51 11.12
N ILE A 154 -12.50 0.84 10.11
CA ILE A 154 -13.65 1.34 9.36
C ILE A 154 -14.89 1.43 10.26
N ALA A 155 -15.13 0.38 11.06
CA ALA A 155 -16.24 0.35 12.01
C ALA A 155 -16.14 1.48 13.04
N THR A 156 -14.97 1.71 13.64
CA THR A 156 -14.79 2.78 14.63
C THR A 156 -14.93 4.17 14.02
N THR A 157 -14.51 4.38 12.76
CA THR A 157 -14.64 5.66 12.07
C THR A 157 -16.11 6.00 11.77
N LYS A 158 -16.93 5.00 11.44
CA LYS A 158 -18.38 5.19 11.22
C LYS A 158 -19.16 5.50 12.49
N SER A 159 -18.69 5.07 13.65
CA SER A 159 -19.34 5.34 14.94
C SER A 159 -18.98 6.70 15.55
N ALA A 160 -17.99 7.40 14.99
CA ALA A 160 -17.50 8.67 15.50
C ALA A 160 -17.99 9.90 14.72
N GLY A 161 -18.87 9.70 13.72
CA GLY A 161 -19.52 10.74 12.94
C GLY A 161 -21.03 10.55 12.94
#